data_AF-A0A523PUQ3-F1
#
_entry.id   AF-A0A523PUQ3-F1
#
_cell.length_a   1.000
_cell.length_b   1.000
_cell.length_c   1.000
_cell.angle_alpha   90.00
_cell.angle_beta   90.00
_cell.angle_gamma   90.00
#
_symmetry.space_group_name_H-M   'P 1'
#
loop_
_entity.id
_entity.type
_entity.pdbx_description
1 polymer ?
#
loop_
_entity_poly.entity_id
_entity_poly.type
_entity_poly.pdbx_seq_one_letter_code
_entity_poly.pdbx_strand_id
1 'polypeptide(L)'
;MQDFDRPGLFTFGIVVTVLHALLCLAATSLALFGVALGAGAATVAFPPLGFLVGAGGMLFVGVFWAFYAAVLWVAWQAWEGSRPWIWALIVGTFLGMVNTGPISLIIGILTLVGSFQALDRLERAPRTS
;
A
#
# COMPACT_ATOMS: atom_id res chain seq x y z
N MET A 1 15.19 21.21 -2.28
CA MET A 1 15.20 19.76 -1.98
C MET A 1 16.57 19.46 -1.41
N GLN A 2 16.68 19.04 -0.15
CA GLN A 2 17.96 18.59 0.39
C GLN A 2 18.27 17.23 -0.26
N ASP A 3 19.48 17.06 -0.80
CA ASP A 3 19.96 15.76 -1.27
C ASP A 3 20.17 14.86 -0.04
N PHE A 4 19.08 14.23 0.40
CA PHE A 4 19.11 13.18 1.41
C PHE A 4 19.71 11.92 0.78
N ASP A 5 20.90 11.53 1.24
CA ASP A 5 21.52 10.27 0.83
C ASP A 5 20.71 9.09 1.40
N ARG A 6 19.77 8.58 0.59
CA ARG A 6 18.81 7.55 0.97
C ARG A 6 19.54 6.21 1.18
N PRO A 7 19.30 5.48 2.30
CA PRO A 7 19.83 4.14 2.46
C PRO A 7 19.36 3.22 1.33
N GLY A 8 20.25 2.40 0.77
CA GLY A 8 19.88 1.46 -0.31
C GLY A 8 18.73 0.53 0.09
N LEU A 9 18.66 0.13 1.36
CA LEU A 9 17.59 -0.71 1.88
C LEU A 9 16.24 0.03 2.01
N PHE A 10 16.26 1.34 2.27
CA PHE A 10 15.07 2.20 2.26
C PHE A 10 14.51 2.34 0.85
N THR A 11 15.39 2.61 -0.12
CA THR A 11 15.02 2.68 -1.53
C THR A 11 14.42 1.37 -2.00
N PHE A 12 15.07 0.24 -1.68
CA PHE A 12 14.56 -1.08 -2.03
C PHE A 12 13.21 -1.37 -1.37
N GLY A 13 13.06 -1.09 -0.07
CA GLY A 13 11.80 -1.27 0.66
C GLY A 13 10.64 -0.48 0.05
N ILE A 14 10.86 0.80 -0.29
CA ILE A 14 9.85 1.62 -0.97
C ILE A 14 9.49 1.05 -2.33
N VAL A 15 10.48 0.72 -3.18
CA VAL A 15 10.22 0.18 -4.52
C VAL A 15 9.40 -1.10 -4.44
N VAL A 16 9.78 -2.03 -3.58
CA VAL A 16 9.06 -3.30 -3.42
C VAL A 16 7.66 -3.09 -2.84
N THR A 17 7.49 -2.14 -1.92
CA THR A 17 6.17 -1.75 -1.39
C THR A 17 5.26 -1.19 -2.47
N VAL A 18 5.78 -0.31 -3.33
CA VAL A 18 5.05 0.26 -4.47
C VAL A 18 4.67 -0.84 -5.47
N LEU A 19 5.60 -1.71 -5.85
CA LEU A 19 5.33 -2.83 -6.75
C LEU A 19 4.25 -3.76 -6.19
N HIS A 20 4.33 -4.08 -4.89
CA HIS A 20 3.33 -4.89 -4.22
C HIS A 20 1.96 -4.21 -4.19
N ALA A 21 1.91 -2.91 -3.88
CA ALA A 21 0.67 -2.14 -3.91
C ALA A 21 0.00 -2.16 -5.29
N LEU A 22 0.79 -1.96 -6.36
CA LEU A 22 0.30 -2.02 -7.73
C LEU A 22 -0.19 -3.43 -8.11
N LEU A 23 0.53 -4.48 -7.69
CA LEU A 23 0.12 -5.86 -7.91
C LEU A 23 -1.20 -6.16 -7.20
N CYS A 24 -1.37 -5.71 -5.96
CA CYS A 24 -2.62 -5.86 -5.22
C CYS A 24 -3.76 -5.13 -5.93
N LEU A 25 -3.57 -3.87 -6.35
CA LEU A 25 -4.57 -3.11 -7.11
C LEU A 25 -4.99 -3.85 -8.38
N ALA A 26 -4.03 -4.37 -9.16
CA ALA A 26 -4.30 -5.13 -10.37
C ALA A 26 -5.07 -6.44 -10.07
N ALA A 27 -4.64 -7.19 -9.05
CA ALA A 27 -5.28 -8.44 -8.66
C ALA A 27 -6.72 -8.23 -8.18
N THR A 28 -6.97 -7.21 -7.34
CA THR A 28 -8.35 -6.86 -6.98
C THR A 28 -9.18 -6.46 -8.18
N SER A 29 -8.63 -5.63 -9.09
CA SER A 29 -9.34 -5.20 -10.29
C SER A 29 -9.75 -6.38 -11.18
N LEU A 30 -8.88 -7.39 -11.30
CA LEU A 30 -9.20 -8.63 -12.01
C LEU A 30 -10.25 -9.49 -11.30
N ALA A 31 -10.14 -9.66 -9.97
CA ALA A 31 -11.13 -10.38 -9.19
C ALA A 31 -12.52 -9.74 -9.32
N LEU A 32 -12.57 -8.41 -9.38
CA LEU A 32 -13.79 -7.63 -9.55
C LEU A 32 -14.40 -7.72 -10.93
N PHE A 33 -13.57 -7.82 -11.97
CA PHE A 33 -14.08 -8.14 -13.31
C PHE A 33 -14.82 -9.49 -13.28
N GLY A 34 -14.29 -10.48 -12.56
CA GLY A 34 -14.98 -11.75 -12.30
C GLY A 34 -16.28 -11.58 -11.51
N VAL A 35 -16.28 -10.79 -10.43
CA VAL A 35 -17.49 -10.52 -9.62
C VAL A 35 -18.55 -9.78 -10.44
N ALA A 36 -18.18 -8.82 -11.28
CA ALA A 36 -19.10 -8.07 -12.13
C ALA A 36 -19.75 -8.98 -13.19
N LEU A 37 -18.98 -9.86 -13.82
CA LEU A 37 -19.51 -10.88 -14.74
C LEU A 37 -20.47 -11.84 -14.03
N GLY A 38 -20.09 -12.33 -12.85
CA GLY A 38 -20.93 -13.21 -12.04
C GLY A 38 -22.20 -12.51 -11.54
N ALA A 39 -22.12 -11.24 -11.15
CA ALA A 39 -23.26 -10.44 -10.74
C ALA A 39 -24.23 -10.22 -11.91
N GLY A 40 -23.72 -10.00 -13.14
CA GLY A 40 -24.55 -9.91 -14.34
C GLY A 40 -25.28 -11.21 -14.68
N ALA A 41 -24.65 -12.36 -14.46
CA ALA A 41 -25.34 -13.65 -14.58
C ALA A 41 -26.38 -13.84 -13.46
N ALA A 42 -26.06 -13.42 -12.24
CA ALA A 42 -26.95 -13.51 -11.09
C ALA A 42 -28.15 -12.56 -11.19
N THR A 43 -28.05 -11.39 -11.83
CA THR A 43 -29.20 -10.50 -12.03
C THR A 43 -30.25 -11.10 -12.98
N VAL A 44 -29.82 -11.92 -13.95
CA VAL A 44 -30.73 -12.65 -14.85
C VAL A 44 -31.44 -13.79 -14.11
N ALA A 45 -30.72 -14.51 -13.24
CA ALA A 45 -31.27 -15.65 -12.49
C ALA A 45 -32.10 -15.22 -11.25
N PHE A 46 -31.64 -14.20 -10.53
CA PHE A 46 -32.28 -13.65 -9.33
C PHE A 46 -31.84 -12.18 -9.11
N PRO A 47 -32.63 -11.21 -9.61
CA PRO A 47 -32.26 -9.80 -9.63
C PRO A 47 -31.75 -9.21 -8.31
N PRO A 48 -32.38 -9.47 -7.14
CA PRO A 48 -31.95 -8.87 -5.87
C PRO A 48 -30.53 -9.27 -5.45
N LEU A 49 -30.14 -10.53 -5.68
CA LEU A 49 -28.80 -11.02 -5.31
C LEU A 49 -27.74 -10.42 -6.23
N GLY A 50 -28.02 -10.32 -7.53
CA GLY A 50 -27.08 -9.71 -8.48
C GLY A 50 -26.78 -8.24 -8.15
N PHE A 51 -27.80 -7.46 -7.76
CA PHE A 51 -27.59 -6.07 -7.31
C PHE A 51 -26.80 -5.98 -6.00
N LEU A 52 -27.10 -6.83 -5.01
CA LEU A 52 -26.37 -6.86 -3.74
C LEU A 52 -24.89 -7.23 -3.92
N VAL A 53 -24.60 -8.25 -4.73
CA VAL A 53 -23.23 -8.67 -5.04
C VAL A 53 -22.49 -7.59 -5.83
N GLY A 54 -23.13 -6.96 -6.80
CA GLY A 54 -22.53 -5.86 -7.57
C GLY A 54 -22.19 -4.64 -6.72
N ALA A 55 -23.14 -4.19 -5.88
CA ALA A 55 -22.94 -3.04 -4.99
C ALA A 55 -21.90 -3.32 -3.89
N GLY A 56 -21.95 -4.50 -3.26
CA GLY A 56 -20.97 -4.93 -2.27
C GLY A 56 -19.57 -5.06 -2.87
N GLY A 57 -19.48 -5.63 -4.07
CA GLY A 57 -18.26 -5.68 -4.86
C GLY A 57 -17.66 -4.29 -5.07
N MET A 58 -18.45 -3.34 -5.59
CA MET A 58 -18.03 -1.94 -5.83
C MET A 58 -17.56 -1.20 -4.57
N LEU A 59 -18.27 -1.36 -3.45
CA LEU A 59 -17.87 -0.73 -2.19
C LEU A 59 -16.52 -1.28 -1.69
N PHE A 60 -16.33 -2.60 -1.76
CA PHE A 60 -15.06 -3.23 -1.42
C PHE A 60 -13.91 -2.69 -2.28
N VAL A 61 -14.13 -2.48 -3.59
CA VAL A 61 -13.13 -1.85 -4.48
C VAL A 61 -12.76 -0.47 -4.00
N GLY A 62 -13.75 0.38 -3.74
CA GLY A 62 -13.53 1.77 -3.39
C GLY A 62 -12.65 1.88 -2.15
N VAL A 63 -12.95 1.08 -1.13
CA VAL A 63 -12.15 1.02 0.10
C VAL A 63 -10.75 0.48 -0.18
N PHE A 64 -10.62 -0.59 -0.96
CA PHE A 64 -9.32 -1.20 -1.26
C PHE A 64 -8.43 -0.28 -2.08
N TRP A 65 -8.98 0.38 -3.10
CA TRP A 65 -8.28 1.39 -3.90
C TRP A 65 -7.87 2.58 -3.05
N ALA A 66 -8.76 3.09 -2.19
CA ALA A 66 -8.42 4.19 -1.28
C ALA A 66 -7.27 3.81 -0.34
N PHE A 67 -7.28 2.58 0.18
CA PHE A 67 -6.20 2.06 1.03
C PHE A 67 -4.86 2.02 0.29
N TYR A 68 -4.79 1.39 -0.87
CA TYR A 68 -3.52 1.30 -1.62
C TYR A 68 -3.07 2.64 -2.20
N ALA A 69 -4.00 3.54 -2.56
CA ALA A 69 -3.67 4.91 -2.91
C ALA A 69 -3.05 5.67 -1.73
N ALA A 70 -3.56 5.46 -0.51
CA ALA A 70 -2.96 6.02 0.70
C ALA A 70 -1.56 5.44 0.96
N VAL A 71 -1.34 4.14 0.73
CA VAL A 71 0.00 3.52 0.84
C VAL A 71 0.97 4.14 -0.15
N LEU A 72 0.56 4.31 -1.42
CA LEU A 72 1.39 4.96 -2.45
C LEU A 72 1.68 6.42 -2.11
N TRP A 73 0.70 7.14 -1.57
CA TRP A 73 0.87 8.51 -1.10
C TRP A 73 1.88 8.60 0.05
N VAL A 74 1.76 7.73 1.06
CA VAL A 74 2.70 7.68 2.18
C VAL A 74 4.11 7.31 1.71
N ALA A 75 4.23 6.36 0.79
CA ALA A 75 5.52 5.97 0.21
C ALA A 75 6.16 7.15 -0.57
N TRP A 76 5.35 7.90 -1.33
CA TRP A 76 5.80 9.12 -2.02
C TRP A 76 6.29 10.18 -1.02
N GLN A 77 5.49 10.47 0.02
CA GLN A 77 5.86 11.47 1.02
C GLN A 77 7.09 11.07 1.84
N ALA A 78 7.22 9.78 2.18
CA ALA A 78 8.41 9.24 2.84
C ALA A 78 9.64 9.31 1.93
N TRP A 79 9.46 9.14 0.61
CA TRP A 79 10.53 9.28 -0.38
C TRP A 79 11.10 10.70 -0.45
N GLU A 80 10.25 11.71 -0.24
CA GLU A 80 10.67 13.11 -0.11
C GLU A 80 11.52 13.40 1.14
N GLY A 81 11.72 12.40 2.02
CA GLY A 81 12.63 12.50 3.18
C GLY A 81 12.01 13.18 4.40
N SER A 82 10.69 13.30 4.43
CA SER A 82 9.99 13.97 5.52
C SER A 82 9.81 13.03 6.73
N ARG A 83 10.41 13.40 7.86
CA ARG A 83 10.38 12.63 9.13
C ARG A 83 8.98 12.11 9.54
N PRO A 84 7.89 12.91 9.53
CA PRO A 84 6.58 12.42 9.95
C PRO A 84 6.03 11.33 9.01
N TRP A 85 6.36 11.38 7.74
CA TRP A 85 5.87 10.42 6.75
C TRP A 85 6.65 9.11 6.76
N ILE A 86 7.94 9.14 7.14
CA ILE A 86 8.69 7.91 7.41
C ILE A 86 8.08 7.16 8.62
N TRP A 87 7.65 7.88 9.66
CA TRP A 87 6.90 7.26 10.76
C TRP A 87 5.52 6.73 10.32
N ALA A 88 4.81 7.47 9.48
CA ALA A 88 3.55 6.99 8.91
C ALA A 88 3.74 5.71 8.08
N LEU A 89 4.85 5.60 7.34
CA LEU A 89 5.22 4.40 6.60
C LEU A 89 5.48 3.21 7.53
N ILE A 90 6.18 3.43 8.66
CA ILE A 90 6.43 2.40 9.68
C ILE A 90 5.11 1.88 10.26
N VAL A 91 4.25 2.79 10.73
CA VAL A 91 2.95 2.42 11.33
C VAL A 91 2.06 1.73 10.30
N GLY A 92 1.96 2.28 9.09
CA GLY A 92 1.19 1.69 8.00
C GLY A 92 1.69 0.30 7.61
N THR A 93 3.02 0.08 7.64
CA THR A 93 3.63 -1.22 7.38
C THR A 93 3.28 -2.24 8.46
N PHE A 94 3.37 -1.87 9.74
CA PHE A 94 2.95 -2.73 10.86
C PHE A 94 1.47 -3.14 10.72
N LEU A 95 0.59 -2.19 10.42
CA LEU A 95 -0.83 -2.46 10.21
C LEU A 95 -1.07 -3.39 9.01
N GLY A 96 -0.33 -3.20 7.92
CA GLY A 96 -0.40 -4.06 6.74
C GLY A 96 0.05 -5.50 7.03
N MET A 97 1.12 -5.68 7.81
CA MET A 97 1.68 -7.00 8.14
C MET A 97 0.75 -7.87 9.00
N VAL A 98 -0.10 -7.28 9.86
CA VAL A 98 -1.04 -8.04 10.71
C VAL A 98 -2.09 -8.79 9.87
N ASN A 99 -2.31 -8.37 8.62
CA ASN A 99 -3.42 -8.85 7.80
C ASN A 99 -2.99 -9.43 6.43
N THR A 100 -1.71 -9.76 6.24
CA THR A 100 -1.21 -10.16 4.92
C THR A 100 -0.34 -11.42 4.92
N GLY A 101 -0.30 -12.09 3.76
CA GLY A 101 0.42 -13.34 3.56
C GLY A 101 1.95 -13.22 3.70
N PRO A 102 2.67 -14.35 3.67
CA PRO A 102 4.12 -14.41 3.97
C PRO A 102 4.99 -13.50 3.09
N ILE A 103 4.56 -13.22 1.86
CA ILE A 103 5.25 -12.29 0.95
C ILE A 103 5.18 -10.86 1.47
N SER A 104 4.00 -10.39 1.87
CA SER A 104 3.82 -9.03 2.41
C SER A 104 4.54 -8.84 3.74
N LEU A 105 4.70 -9.91 4.53
CA LEU A 105 5.51 -9.90 5.75
C LEU A 105 6.98 -9.60 5.44
N ILE A 106 7.57 -10.29 4.46
CA ILE A 106 8.97 -10.06 4.05
C ILE A 106 9.16 -8.63 3.56
N ILE A 107 8.24 -8.15 2.72
CA ILE A 107 8.26 -6.77 2.20
C ILE A 107 8.17 -5.77 3.36
N GLY A 108 7.26 -6.02 4.31
CA GLY A 108 7.09 -5.17 5.47
C GLY A 108 8.34 -5.08 6.36
N ILE A 109 9.02 -6.21 6.61
CA ILE A 109 10.28 -6.22 7.37
C ILE A 109 11.35 -5.37 6.68
N LEU A 110 11.51 -5.54 5.36
CA LEU A 110 12.49 -4.77 4.60
C LEU A 110 12.19 -3.27 4.62
N THR A 111 10.92 -2.90 4.46
CA THR A 111 10.47 -1.51 4.52
C THR A 111 10.66 -0.91 5.92
N LEU A 112 10.43 -1.68 6.98
CA LEU A 112 10.69 -1.25 8.36
C LEU A 112 12.17 -1.00 8.61
N VAL A 113 13.04 -1.97 8.28
CA VAL A 113 14.50 -1.81 8.48
C VAL A 113 15.03 -0.63 7.67
N GLY A 114 14.60 -0.49 6.41
CA GLY A 114 14.96 0.65 5.58
C GLY A 114 14.48 1.98 6.16
N SER A 115 13.27 2.04 6.70
CA SER A 115 12.71 3.25 7.32
C SER A 115 13.46 3.65 8.58
N PHE A 116 13.85 2.70 9.43
CA PHE A 116 14.69 2.98 10.59
C PHE A 116 16.08 3.48 10.20
N GLN A 117 16.69 2.91 9.15
CA GLN A 117 17.97 3.42 8.61
C GLN A 117 17.83 4.85 8.08
N ALA A 118 16.70 5.18 7.45
CA ALA A 118 16.45 6.53 6.96
C ALA A 118 16.28 7.53 8.11
N LEU A 119 15.58 7.15 9.18
CA LEU A 119 15.44 7.97 10.39
C LEU A 119 16.79 8.21 11.08
N ASP A 120 17.62 7.18 11.25
CA ASP A 120 18.95 7.30 11.86
C ASP A 120 19.86 8.24 11.06
N ARG A 121 19.80 8.20 9.71
CA ARG A 121 20.53 9.16 8.86
C ARG A 121 20.01 10.59 9.00
N LEU A 122 18.69 10.79 9.10
CA LEU A 122 18.10 12.11 9.32
C LEU A 122 18.48 12.69 10.69
N GLU A 123 18.60 11.85 11.72
CA GLU A 123 19.01 12.30 13.06
C GLU A 123 20.50 12.66 13.15
N ARG A 124 21.35 12.02 12.34
CA ARG A 124 22.78 12.30 12.23
C ARG A 124 23.10 13.47 11.29
N ALA A 125 22.17 13.88 10.44
CA ALA A 125 22.37 15.04 9.57
C ALA A 125 22.55 16.31 10.42
N PRO A 126 23.56 17.14 10.14
CA PRO A 126 23.79 18.37 10.89
C PRO A 126 22.55 19.26 10.78
N ARG A 127 21.97 19.61 11.92
CA ARG A 127 20.88 20.59 11.99
C ARG A 127 21.48 21.94 11.60
N THR A 128 21.39 22.31 10.32
CA THR A 128 21.67 23.66 9.88
C THR A 128 20.62 24.56 10.53
N SER A 129 21.05 25.25 11.58
CA SER A 129 20.33 26.34 12.25
C SER A 129 20.05 27.48 11.29
#